data_AF-A0A6V7Y5U3-F1
#
_entry.id   AF-A0A6V7Y5U3-F1
#
_cell.length_a   1.000
_cell.length_b   1.000
_cell.length_c   1.000
_cell.angle_alpha   90.00
_cell.angle_beta   90.00
_cell.angle_gamma   90.00
#
_symmetry.space_group_name_H-M   'P 1'
#
loop_
_entity.id
_entity.type
_entity.pdbx_description
1 polymer ?
#
loop_
_entity_poly.entity_id
_entity_poly.type
_entity_poly.pdbx_seq_one_letter_code
_entity_poly.pdbx_strand_id
1 'polypeptide(L)'
;MSLTSTNSSSNFSSRGVRLRSEFLTLEYVNNKPLFKSIRKSTSYSYKMGIQRRDGHFLNIEETLYLSEIGGAIVVDQKGKQLTIPQLYKILGNLRVSLLKYTVFTQLIRAGYVVKHPRKIKKIITSLHLDILLK
;
A
#
# COMPACT_ATOMS: atom_id res chain seq x y z
N MET A 1 -14.66 -49.16 38.55
CA MET A 1 -15.28 -47.83 38.48
C MET A 1 -14.43 -46.99 37.56
N SER A 2 -14.88 -46.80 36.32
CA SER A 2 -14.09 -46.17 35.26
C SER A 2 -14.92 -45.03 34.68
N LEU A 3 -14.50 -43.80 34.99
CA LEU A 3 -15.14 -42.56 34.55
C LEU A 3 -14.89 -42.37 33.05
N THR A 4 -15.91 -42.59 32.22
CA THR A 4 -15.88 -42.21 30.81
C THR A 4 -16.17 -40.71 30.71
N SER A 5 -15.11 -39.93 30.51
CA SER A 5 -15.21 -38.51 30.18
C SER A 5 -15.85 -38.36 28.81
N THR A 6 -17.07 -37.81 28.78
CA THR A 6 -17.79 -37.45 27.56
C THR A 6 -17.14 -36.22 26.95
N ASN A 7 -16.24 -36.45 25.99
CA ASN A 7 -15.71 -35.42 25.09
C ASN A 7 -16.85 -34.85 24.24
N SER A 8 -17.44 -33.76 24.69
CA SER A 8 -18.36 -32.92 23.93
C SER A 8 -17.57 -32.09 22.91
N SER A 9 -17.16 -32.75 21.82
CA SER A 9 -16.69 -32.04 20.62
C SER A 9 -17.89 -31.38 19.94
N SER A 10 -18.16 -30.13 20.32
CA SER A 10 -19.08 -29.28 19.58
C SER A 10 -18.41 -28.90 18.26
N ASN A 11 -18.69 -29.70 17.23
CA ASN A 11 -18.39 -29.37 15.84
C ASN A 11 -19.23 -28.16 15.43
N PHE A 12 -18.73 -26.95 15.71
CA PHE A 12 -19.18 -25.72 15.08
C PHE A 12 -18.78 -25.76 13.61
N SER A 13 -19.61 -26.44 12.81
CA SER A 13 -19.69 -26.27 11.36
C SER A 13 -20.25 -24.88 11.07
N SER A 14 -19.41 -23.86 11.24
CA SER A 14 -19.63 -22.61 10.54
C SER A 14 -19.31 -22.91 9.08
N ARG A 15 -20.34 -22.86 8.23
CA ARG A 15 -20.17 -22.77 6.77
C ARG A 15 -19.26 -21.55 6.52
N GLY A 16 -17.96 -21.81 6.46
CA GLY A 16 -16.94 -20.79 6.33
C GLY A 16 -17.20 -20.05 5.04
N VAL A 17 -17.71 -18.83 5.17
CA VAL A 17 -17.62 -17.83 4.12
C VAL A 17 -16.15 -17.81 3.72
N ARG A 18 -15.85 -18.32 2.52
CA ARG A 18 -14.49 -18.32 1.98
C ARG A 18 -14.05 -16.86 1.88
N LEU A 19 -13.39 -16.34 2.90
CA LEU A 19 -12.74 -15.03 2.90
C LEU A 19 -11.52 -15.11 1.98
N ARG A 20 -11.76 -15.17 0.67
CA ARG A 20 -10.78 -15.05 -0.41
C ARG A 20 -10.40 -13.58 -0.66
N SER A 21 -10.21 -12.79 0.39
CA SER A 21 -9.48 -11.52 0.26
C SER A 21 -8.11 -11.71 0.87
N GLU A 22 -7.19 -12.27 0.10
CA GLU A 22 -5.77 -12.20 0.43
C GLU A 22 -5.45 -10.72 0.64
N PHE A 23 -4.99 -10.33 1.82
CA PHE A 23 -4.59 -8.95 2.12
C PHE A 23 -3.20 -8.71 1.51
N LEU A 24 -2.96 -7.49 1.02
CA LEU A 24 -1.66 -7.12 0.47
C LEU A 24 -0.65 -6.99 1.61
N THR A 25 0.50 -7.67 1.53
CA THR A 25 1.60 -7.44 2.50
C THR A 25 2.63 -6.53 1.87
N LEU A 26 2.87 -5.38 2.49
CA LEU A 26 3.76 -4.32 2.03
C LEU A 26 4.98 -4.22 2.94
N GLU A 27 6.16 -4.24 2.35
CA GLU A 27 7.42 -3.93 3.02
C GLU A 27 7.67 -2.43 3.00
N TYR A 28 7.88 -1.86 4.18
CA TYR A 28 8.43 -0.52 4.33
C TYR A 28 9.95 -0.58 4.46
N VAL A 29 10.63 0.23 3.66
CA VAL A 29 12.07 0.46 3.80
C VAL A 29 12.25 1.89 4.28
N ASN A 30 12.92 2.05 5.42
CA ASN A 30 13.08 3.34 6.10
C ASN A 30 13.40 4.50 5.14
N ASN A 31 12.58 5.55 5.24
CA ASN A 31 12.65 6.80 4.47
C ASN A 31 12.55 6.64 2.94
N LYS A 32 12.15 5.48 2.43
CA LYS A 32 11.81 5.35 1.02
C LYS A 32 10.34 5.70 0.81
N PRO A 33 10.01 6.44 -0.27
CA PRO A 33 8.63 6.83 -0.57
C PRO A 33 7.79 5.69 -1.15
N LEU A 34 8.37 4.50 -1.33
CA LEU A 34 7.77 3.36 -2.00
C LEU A 34 7.77 2.14 -1.11
N PHE A 35 6.62 1.48 -1.05
CA PHE A 35 6.35 0.29 -0.27
C PHE A 35 6.26 -0.89 -1.21
N LYS A 36 7.08 -1.92 -0.99
CA LYS A 36 7.17 -3.07 -1.90
C LYS A 36 6.16 -4.13 -1.51
N SER A 37 5.37 -4.63 -2.45
CA SER A 37 4.52 -5.78 -2.22
C SER A 37 5.35 -7.05 -2.07
N ILE A 38 5.28 -7.70 -0.90
CA ILE A 38 5.90 -9.01 -0.61
C ILE A 38 4.96 -10.14 -1.03
N ARG A 39 3.67 -10.03 -0.71
CA ARG A 39 2.63 -10.99 -1.11
C ARG A 39 1.60 -10.30 -1.96
N LYS A 40 1.41 -10.79 -3.18
CA LYS A 40 0.45 -10.22 -4.13
C LYS A 40 -0.95 -10.69 -3.77
N SER A 41 -1.83 -9.73 -3.51
CA SER A 41 -3.27 -9.93 -3.64
C SER A 41 -3.72 -9.46 -5.02
N THR A 42 -4.43 -10.33 -5.73
CA THR A 42 -4.82 -10.15 -7.13
C THR A 42 -5.87 -9.06 -7.35
N SER A 43 -6.55 -8.56 -6.32
CA SER A 43 -7.69 -7.63 -6.47
C SER A 43 -7.30 -6.14 -6.51
N TYR A 44 -6.31 -5.69 -5.74
CA TYR A 44 -5.95 -4.25 -5.65
C TYR A 44 -4.83 -3.82 -6.60
N SER A 45 -4.10 -4.79 -7.16
CA SER A 45 -2.93 -4.57 -8.02
C SER A 45 -3.24 -3.83 -9.33
N TYR A 46 -4.50 -3.77 -9.76
CA TYR A 46 -4.90 -3.15 -11.04
C TYR A 46 -5.19 -1.65 -10.95
N LYS A 47 -5.63 -1.13 -9.80
CA LYS A 47 -6.04 0.28 -9.66
C LYS A 47 -4.93 1.15 -9.07
N MET A 48 -4.19 0.60 -8.12
CA MET A 48 -3.17 1.34 -7.34
C MET A 48 -1.78 0.74 -7.55
N GLY A 49 -0.77 1.55 -7.25
CA GLY A 49 0.63 1.15 -7.33
C GLY A 49 1.25 1.23 -8.71
N ILE A 50 2.52 0.87 -8.75
CA ILE A 50 3.42 0.96 -9.89
C ILE A 50 4.11 -0.39 -10.04
N GLN A 51 3.86 -1.07 -11.16
CA GLN A 51 4.62 -2.26 -11.54
C GLN A 51 6.01 -1.84 -12.03
N ARG A 52 7.06 -2.36 -11.40
CA ARG A 52 8.47 -2.24 -11.81
C ARG A 52 9.03 -3.62 -12.13
N ARG A 53 10.27 -3.65 -12.65
CA ARG A 53 11.00 -4.89 -12.96
C ARG A 53 11.19 -5.78 -11.73
N ASP A 54 11.36 -5.18 -10.56
CA ASP A 54 11.72 -5.80 -9.29
C ASP A 54 10.53 -6.01 -8.33
N GLY A 55 9.31 -5.66 -8.74
CA GLY A 55 8.11 -5.86 -7.94
C GLY A 55 6.99 -4.85 -8.21
N HIS A 56 5.93 -4.97 -7.41
CA HIS A 56 4.83 -4.02 -7.38
C HIS A 56 5.03 -3.09 -6.19
N PHE A 57 4.90 -1.78 -6.41
CA PHE A 57 5.20 -0.76 -5.40
C PHE A 57 4.03 0.18 -5.21
N LEU A 58 3.74 0.54 -3.96
CA LEU A 58 2.72 1.54 -3.63
C LEU A 58 3.40 2.77 -3.05
N ASN A 59 2.80 3.94 -3.30
CA ASN A 59 3.17 5.15 -2.60
C ASN A 59 2.58 5.16 -1.18
N ILE A 60 3.00 6.12 -0.35
CA ILE A 60 2.51 6.22 1.03
C ILE A 60 1.00 6.46 1.10
N GLU A 61 0.43 7.28 0.22
CA GLU A 61 -1.01 7.55 0.22
C GLU A 61 -1.84 6.30 -0.10
N GLU A 62 -1.39 5.52 -1.09
CA GLU A 62 -2.04 4.26 -1.46
C GLU A 62 -1.91 3.21 -0.35
N THR A 63 -0.72 3.12 0.23
CA THR A 63 -0.41 2.23 1.35
C THR A 63 -1.29 2.53 2.56
N LEU A 64 -1.34 3.80 2.99
CA LEU A 64 -2.11 4.23 4.14
C LEU A 64 -3.60 3.97 3.92
N TYR A 65 -4.14 4.32 2.75
CA TYR A 65 -5.54 4.07 2.41
C TYR A 65 -5.89 2.59 2.46
N LEU A 66 -5.09 1.73 1.84
CA LEU A 66 -5.34 0.29 1.85
C LEU A 66 -5.25 -0.29 3.27
N SER A 67 -4.34 0.21 4.11
CA SER A 67 -4.27 -0.20 5.50
C SER A 67 -5.48 0.25 6.32
N GLU A 68 -6.01 1.45 6.09
CA GLU A 68 -7.21 1.95 6.77
C GLU A 68 -8.46 1.12 6.45
N ILE A 69 -8.61 0.65 5.21
CA ILE A 69 -9.75 -0.19 4.80
C ILE A 69 -9.52 -1.69 5.05
N GLY A 70 -8.41 -2.07 5.70
CA GLY A 70 -8.06 -3.47 5.94
C GLY A 70 -7.63 -4.26 4.70
N GLY A 71 -7.34 -3.58 3.59
CA GLY A 71 -6.86 -4.18 2.34
C GLY A 71 -5.35 -4.45 2.30
N ALA A 72 -4.56 -3.84 3.20
CA ALA A 72 -3.12 -4.05 3.28
C ALA A 72 -2.56 -4.06 4.71
N ILE A 73 -1.59 -4.93 4.95
CA ILE A 73 -0.74 -4.95 6.14
C ILE A 73 0.64 -4.45 5.75
N VAL A 74 1.17 -3.48 6.50
CA VAL A 74 2.53 -2.97 6.31
C VAL A 74 3.45 -3.55 7.37
N VAL A 75 4.60 -4.04 6.94
CA VAL A 75 5.66 -4.57 7.81
C VAL A 75 6.95 -3.80 7.58
N ASP A 76 7.74 -3.62 8.62
CA ASP A 76 9.11 -3.14 8.53
C ASP A 76 10.05 -4.26 8.00
N GLN A 77 11.30 -3.93 7.70
CA GLN A 77 12.33 -4.86 7.22
C GLN A 77 12.59 -6.05 8.17
N LYS A 78 12.22 -5.89 9.45
CA LYS A 78 12.30 -6.95 10.46
C LYS A 78 11.05 -7.83 10.53
N GLY A 79 10.08 -7.63 9.64
CA GLY A 79 8.79 -8.34 9.64
C GLY A 79 7.79 -7.85 10.69
N LYS A 80 8.11 -6.79 11.44
CA LYS A 80 7.20 -6.22 12.44
C LYS A 80 6.09 -5.40 11.76
N GLN A 81 4.84 -5.70 12.09
CA GLN A 81 3.69 -4.94 11.58
C GLN A 81 3.69 -3.50 12.10
N LEU A 82 3.42 -2.57 11.19
CA LEU A 82 3.25 -1.16 11.49
C LEU A 82 1.77 -0.84 11.74
N THR A 83 1.51 0.03 12.72
CA THR A 83 0.16 0.51 13.05
C THR A 83 -0.22 1.72 12.21
N ILE A 84 -1.52 2.02 12.10
CA ILE A 84 -2.02 3.20 11.37
C ILE A 84 -1.37 4.51 11.86
N PRO A 85 -1.26 4.78 13.19
CA PRO A 85 -0.55 5.97 13.66
C PRO A 85 0.92 6.03 13.22
N GLN A 86 1.61 4.90 13.09
CA GLN A 86 2.99 4.87 12.58
C GLN A 86 3.04 5.20 11.09
N LEU A 87 2.06 4.76 10.31
CA LEU A 87 1.96 5.14 8.90
C LEU A 87 1.69 6.64 8.71
N TYR A 88 0.87 7.26 9.57
CA TYR A 88 0.71 8.72 9.60
C TYR A 88 2.00 9.46 9.95
N LYS A 89 2.82 8.93 10.86
CA LYS A 89 4.16 9.48 11.13
C LYS A 89 5.06 9.38 9.90
N ILE A 90 5.03 8.26 9.19
CA ILE A 90 5.80 8.07 7.95
C ILE A 90 5.33 9.02 6.84
N LEU A 91 4.01 9.24 6.71
CA LEU A 91 3.43 10.24 5.79
C LEU A 91 4.04 11.63 6.03
N GLY A 92 4.11 12.07 7.29
CA GLY A 92 4.74 13.32 7.68
C GLY A 92 6.25 13.36 7.37
N ASN A 93 6.97 12.27 7.67
CA ASN A 93 8.41 12.15 7.39
C ASN A 93 8.71 12.22 5.88
N LEU A 94 7.82 11.69 5.04
CA LEU A 94 7.92 11.76 3.57
C LEU A 94 7.47 13.12 2.99
N ARG A 95 7.19 14.11 3.86
CA ARG A 95 6.72 15.46 3.50
C ARG A 95 5.43 15.45 2.67
N VAL A 96 4.58 14.45 2.90
CA VAL A 96 3.23 14.41 2.32
C VAL A 96 2.28 15.07 3.30
N SER A 97 1.68 16.20 2.90
CA SER A 97 0.71 16.90 3.73
C SER A 97 -0.54 16.04 3.95
N LEU A 98 -1.14 16.15 5.13
CA LEU A 98 -2.43 15.49 5.41
C LEU A 98 -3.52 15.92 4.42
N LEU A 99 -3.54 17.19 4.00
CA LEU A 99 -4.48 17.70 2.99
C LEU A 99 -4.39 16.92 1.67
N LYS A 100 -3.17 16.66 1.19
CA LYS A 100 -2.94 15.84 -0.02
C LYS A 100 -3.50 14.43 0.15
N TYR A 101 -3.33 13.82 1.33
CA TYR A 101 -3.92 12.52 1.63
C TYR A 101 -5.46 12.58 1.66
N THR A 102 -6.05 13.61 2.27
CA THR A 102 -7.50 13.81 2.28
C THR A 102 -8.08 13.90 0.86
N VAL A 103 -7.49 14.73 0.00
CA VAL A 103 -7.92 14.85 -1.41
C VAL A 103 -7.77 13.52 -2.14
N PHE A 104 -6.65 12.81 -1.95
CA PHE A 104 -6.45 11.48 -2.51
C PHE A 104 -7.58 10.52 -2.12
N THR A 105 -7.91 10.41 -0.83
CA THR A 105 -8.96 9.49 -0.36
C THR A 105 -10.35 9.85 -0.88
N GLN A 106 -10.67 11.14 -1.00
CA GLN A 106 -11.93 11.62 -1.59
C GLN A 106 -12.06 11.18 -3.05
N LEU A 107 -11.00 11.37 -3.84
CA LEU A 107 -10.97 10.97 -5.25
C LEU A 107 -11.13 9.46 -5.41
N ILE A 108 -10.40 8.66 -4.61
CA ILE A 108 -10.53 7.20 -4.65
C ILE A 108 -11.95 6.75 -4.28
N ARG A 109 -12.55 7.32 -3.22
CA ARG A 109 -13.92 6.98 -2.80
C ARG A 109 -14.97 7.35 -3.84
N ALA A 110 -14.75 8.42 -4.60
CA ALA A 110 -15.58 8.82 -5.73
C ALA A 110 -15.37 7.96 -6.99
N GLY A 111 -14.49 6.94 -6.94
CA GLY A 111 -14.25 6.00 -8.03
C GLY A 111 -13.17 6.42 -9.03
N TYR A 112 -12.47 7.53 -8.79
CA TYR A 112 -11.35 7.96 -9.64
C TYR A 112 -10.11 7.10 -9.41
N VAL A 113 -9.31 6.93 -10.46
CA VAL A 113 -7.97 6.33 -10.38
C VAL A 113 -6.94 7.43 -10.27
N VAL A 114 -6.35 7.61 -9.09
CA VAL A 114 -5.32 8.64 -8.86
C VAL A 114 -3.95 8.08 -9.23
N LYS A 115 -3.28 8.68 -10.22
CA LYS A 115 -1.91 8.32 -10.60
C LYS A 115 -0.94 9.43 -10.18
N HIS A 116 0.19 9.01 -9.63
CA HIS A 116 1.27 9.95 -9.32
C HIS A 116 2.03 10.31 -10.60
N PRO A 117 2.29 11.61 -10.85
CA PRO A 117 3.07 12.02 -12.01
C PRO A 117 4.47 11.40 -11.90
N ARG A 118 4.84 10.61 -12.91
CA ARG A 118 6.23 10.16 -13.06
C ARG A 118 7.04 11.43 -13.26
N LYS A 119 8.02 11.71 -12.38
CA LYS A 119 9.01 12.75 -12.66
C LYS A 119 9.69 12.36 -13.96
N ILE A 120 9.28 12.98 -15.06
CA ILE A 120 10.08 13.01 -16.27
C ILE A 120 11.32 13.79 -15.84
N LYS A 121 12.47 13.12 -15.72
CA LYS A 121 13.74 13.84 -15.74
C LYS A 121 13.72 14.57 -17.08
N LYS A 122 13.38 15.87 -17.09
CA LYS A 122 13.74 16.72 -18.20
C LYS A 122 15.24 16.54 -18.32
N ILE A 123 15.67 15.83 -19.36
CA ILE A 123 17.00 16.00 -19.90
C ILE A 123 17.00 17.46 -20.34
N ILE A 124 17.44 18.35 -19.46
CA ILE A 124 17.92 19.67 -19.87
C ILE A 124 19.30 19.37 -20.46
N THR A 125 19.32 18.78 -21.66
CA THR A 125 20.43 18.98 -22.57
C THR A 125 20.34 20.44 -22.95
N SER A 126 21.25 21.24 -22.40
CA SER A 126 22.05 22.19 -23.15
C SER A 126 21.59 22.44 -24.61
N LEU A 127 20.47 23.12 -24.78
CA LEU A 127 20.31 24.15 -25.80
C LEU A 127 20.66 25.45 -25.08
N HIS A 128 21.83 25.55 -24.45
CA HIS A 128 22.94 26.33 -25.00
C HIS A 128 22.54 27.12 -26.24
N LEU A 129 22.34 28.42 -26.01
CA LEU A 129 22.58 29.53 -26.91
C LEU A 129 22.90 29.13 -28.36
N ASP A 130 21.99 29.38 -29.31
CA ASP A 130 22.35 29.71 -30.70
C ASP A 130 21.21 30.33 -31.52
N ILE A 131 20.17 30.87 -30.87
CA ILE A 131 19.12 31.60 -31.61
C ILE A 131 18.70 32.84 -30.80
N LEU A 132 19.55 33.86 -30.75
CA LEU A 132 19.15 35.27 -30.84
C LEU A 132 20.38 36.21 -30.90
N LEU A 133 21.24 35.99 -31.90
CA LEU A 133 22.03 37.07 -32.51
C LEU A 133 21.96 36.88 -34.03
N LYS A 134 21.00 37.56 -34.64
CA LYS A 134 21.10 38.13 -35.98
C LYS A 134 20.43 39.48 -35.95
#